data_AF-A0A838JWQ1-F1
#
_entry.id   AF-A0A838JWQ1-F1
#
_cell.length_a   1.000
_cell.length_b   1.000
_cell.length_c   1.000
_cell.angle_alpha   90.00
_cell.angle_beta   90.00
_cell.angle_gamma   90.00
#
_symmetry.space_group_name_H-M   'P 1'
#
loop_
_entity.id
_entity.type
_entity.pdbx_description
1 polymer ?
#
loop_
_entity_poly.entity_id
_entity_poly.type
_entity_poly.pdbx_seq_one_letter_code
_entity_poly.pdbx_strand_id
1 'polypeptide(L)'
;MGGVLAGIVLLGVTVLVARTTVQRGWDMDNISAPMLTAAGDIVTLPALVLATFLVGIPYFTTGLSIVLIMAAFTLAFRSFRSGTAGVKRILTESIPLLTITGTITIFAGITVQERLEGFLALPALLILLPPFLQEGGALGGVLSSRLASRLHLGLLEPRGIPTLSAFRDFALIYTFAAGVFLFIGGAVHLLAVALGLQTPGFFTMVGVSAFAGVFVATAAILVAYYGSIVTYRLGLDPDTQGIPIITATVDLLGAISLIISLIIFGLAG
;
A
#
# COMPACT_ATOMS: atom_id res chain seq x y z
N MET A 1 -14.76 12.78 -2.97
CA MET A 1 -15.77 12.56 -1.91
C MET A 1 -15.49 11.32 -1.08
N GLY A 2 -15.39 10.12 -1.69
CA GLY A 2 -15.08 8.89 -0.95
C GLY A 2 -13.81 9.01 -0.07
N GLY A 3 -12.71 9.52 -0.63
CA GLY A 3 -11.48 9.77 0.13
C GLY A 3 -11.62 10.80 1.27
N VAL A 4 -12.50 11.79 1.13
CA VAL A 4 -12.75 12.78 2.20
C VAL A 4 -13.57 12.14 3.32
N LEU A 5 -14.59 11.36 2.99
CA LEU A 5 -15.40 10.61 3.95
C LEU A 5 -14.53 9.62 4.72
N ALA A 6 -13.75 8.80 4.01
CA ALA A 6 -12.82 7.87 4.62
C ALA A 6 -11.79 8.60 5.48
N GLY A 7 -11.23 9.72 4.99
CA GLY A 7 -10.24 10.53 5.70
C GLY A 7 -10.75 11.11 7.02
N ILE A 8 -12.00 11.59 7.08
CA ILE A 8 -12.61 12.09 8.32
C ILE A 8 -12.72 10.97 9.36
N VAL A 9 -13.21 9.80 8.95
CA VAL A 9 -13.35 8.64 9.83
C VAL A 9 -11.98 8.16 10.29
N LEU A 10 -11.02 8.03 9.37
CA LEU A 10 -9.64 7.66 9.66
C LEU A 10 -8.99 8.63 10.64
N LEU A 11 -9.16 9.95 10.46
CA LEU A 11 -8.64 10.94 11.40
C LEU A 11 -9.17 10.70 12.82
N GLY A 12 -10.47 10.41 12.95
CA GLY A 12 -11.09 10.05 14.23
C GLY A 12 -10.46 8.79 14.84
N VAL A 13 -10.26 7.75 14.03
CA VAL A 13 -9.58 6.51 14.44
C VAL A 13 -8.15 6.79 14.87
N THR A 14 -7.38 7.56 14.10
CA THR A 14 -5.99 7.94 14.44
C THR A 14 -5.92 8.63 15.78
N VAL A 15 -6.77 9.62 16.03
CA VAL A 15 -6.80 10.35 17.30
C VAL A 15 -7.19 9.43 18.46
N LEU A 16 -8.16 8.54 18.26
CA LEU A 16 -8.58 7.57 19.27
C LEU A 16 -7.45 6.59 19.61
N VAL A 17 -6.81 6.00 18.60
CA VAL A 17 -5.71 5.06 18.77
C VAL A 17 -4.53 5.76 19.43
N ALA A 18 -4.12 6.92 18.95
CA ALA A 18 -3.03 7.69 19.55
C ALA A 18 -3.28 8.00 21.03
N ARG A 19 -4.49 8.47 21.37
CA ARG A 19 -4.86 8.76 22.77
C ARG A 19 -4.81 7.50 23.63
N THR A 20 -5.34 6.38 23.13
CA THR A 20 -5.42 5.11 23.88
C THR A 20 -4.04 4.51 24.11
N THR A 21 -3.20 4.51 23.07
CA THR A 21 -1.82 4.02 23.12
C THR A 21 -1.01 4.80 24.15
N VAL A 22 -1.09 6.14 24.14
CA VAL A 22 -0.40 6.99 25.12
C VAL A 22 -0.93 6.74 26.54
N GLN A 23 -2.24 6.61 26.72
CA GLN A 23 -2.84 6.33 28.04
C GLN A 23 -2.41 4.98 28.61
N ARG A 24 -2.14 3.98 27.76
CA ARG A 24 -1.74 2.62 28.17
C ARG A 24 -0.22 2.40 28.18
N GLY A 25 0.57 3.41 27.82
CA GLY A 25 2.03 3.30 27.72
C GLY A 25 2.49 2.30 26.65
N TRP A 26 1.67 2.06 25.64
CA TRP A 26 2.02 1.16 24.55
C TRP A 26 2.97 1.84 23.56
N ASP A 27 3.79 1.04 22.88
CA ASP A 27 4.60 1.52 21.77
C ASP A 27 3.68 1.92 20.59
N MET A 28 3.76 3.18 20.19
CA MET A 28 2.92 3.73 19.14
C MET A 28 3.22 3.10 17.79
N ASP A 29 4.47 2.75 17.50
CA ASP A 29 4.85 2.27 16.17
C ASP A 29 4.32 0.84 15.93
N ASN A 30 4.21 0.03 17.00
CA ASN A 30 3.72 -1.34 16.91
C ASN A 30 2.18 -1.44 16.82
N ILE A 31 1.45 -0.43 17.27
CA ILE A 31 -0.02 -0.46 17.34
C ILE A 31 -0.66 0.47 16.34
N SER A 32 -0.16 1.70 16.22
CA SER A 32 -0.79 2.70 15.37
C SER A 32 -0.70 2.34 13.89
N ALA A 33 0.45 1.85 13.42
CA ALA A 33 0.62 1.52 12.01
C ALA A 33 -0.29 0.36 11.55
N PRO A 34 -0.35 -0.81 12.22
CA PRO A 34 -1.25 -1.88 11.81
C PRO A 34 -2.73 -1.51 11.95
N MET A 35 -3.10 -0.84 13.06
CA MET A 35 -4.50 -0.46 13.28
C MET A 35 -4.99 0.57 12.26
N LEU A 36 -4.15 1.55 11.92
CA LEU A 36 -4.56 2.60 10.99
C LEU A 36 -4.72 2.07 9.58
N THR A 37 -3.82 1.19 9.13
CA THR A 37 -3.92 0.53 7.84
C THR A 37 -5.16 -0.36 7.77
N ALA A 38 -5.38 -1.23 8.75
CA ALA A 38 -6.55 -2.11 8.79
C ALA A 38 -7.89 -1.32 8.87
N ALA A 39 -7.93 -0.26 9.68
CA ALA A 39 -9.08 0.63 9.74
C ALA A 39 -9.29 1.34 8.38
N GLY A 40 -8.22 1.71 7.69
CA GLY A 40 -8.27 2.27 6.34
C GLY A 40 -8.95 1.33 5.36
N ASP A 41 -8.53 0.07 5.31
CA ASP A 41 -9.10 -0.92 4.38
C ASP A 41 -10.60 -1.16 4.66
N ILE A 42 -10.97 -1.25 5.94
CA ILE A 42 -12.37 -1.47 6.34
C ILE A 42 -13.24 -0.25 6.04
N VAL A 43 -12.72 0.96 6.22
CA VAL A 43 -13.50 2.21 6.10
C VAL A 43 -13.60 2.68 4.65
N THR A 44 -12.58 2.44 3.83
CA THR A 44 -12.49 2.95 2.47
C THR A 44 -13.56 2.37 1.56
N LEU A 45 -13.82 1.05 1.61
CA LEU A 45 -14.84 0.41 0.76
C LEU A 45 -16.27 0.95 1.02
N PRO A 46 -16.78 0.99 2.27
CA PRO A 46 -18.07 1.61 2.56
C PRO A 46 -18.11 3.11 2.21
N ALA A 47 -17.02 3.85 2.42
CA ALA A 47 -16.95 5.26 2.08
C ALA A 47 -17.02 5.50 0.56
N LEU A 48 -16.42 4.61 -0.24
CA LEU A 48 -16.55 4.63 -1.70
C LEU A 48 -17.97 4.32 -2.14
N VAL A 49 -18.61 3.29 -1.56
CA VAL A 49 -20.01 2.94 -1.84
C VAL A 49 -20.96 4.08 -1.44
N LEU A 50 -20.76 4.70 -0.28
CA LEU A 50 -21.57 5.84 0.13
C LEU A 50 -21.36 7.04 -0.80
N ALA A 51 -20.13 7.24 -1.29
CA ALA A 51 -19.85 8.25 -2.28
C ALA A 51 -20.55 7.98 -3.63
N THR A 52 -20.73 6.73 -4.07
CA THR A 52 -21.46 6.46 -5.32
C THR A 52 -22.94 6.82 -5.21
N PHE A 53 -23.57 6.61 -4.05
CA PHE A 53 -24.94 7.08 -3.80
C PHE A 53 -25.06 8.60 -3.83
N LEU A 54 -24.03 9.32 -3.37
CA LEU A 54 -23.98 10.78 -3.42
C LEU A 54 -23.77 11.31 -4.85
N VAL A 55 -23.10 10.55 -5.72
CA VAL A 55 -22.88 10.95 -7.13
C VAL A 55 -24.18 11.06 -7.92
N GLY A 56 -25.22 10.31 -7.55
CA GLY A 56 -26.51 10.31 -8.22
C GLY A 56 -27.36 11.58 -8.07
N ILE A 57 -26.95 12.57 -7.28
CA ILE A 57 -27.71 13.82 -7.06
C ILE A 57 -27.13 14.94 -7.95
N PRO A 58 -27.72 15.24 -9.13
CA PRO A 58 -27.20 16.26 -10.03
C PRO A 58 -27.10 17.64 -9.34
N TYR A 59 -26.08 18.42 -9.72
CA TYR A 59 -25.67 19.73 -9.16
C TYR A 59 -25.10 19.72 -7.73
N PHE A 60 -25.65 18.93 -6.80
CA PHE A 60 -25.12 18.83 -5.43
C PHE A 60 -23.71 18.24 -5.42
N THR A 61 -23.48 17.15 -6.16
CA THR A 61 -22.17 16.48 -6.20
C THR A 61 -21.08 17.37 -6.79
N THR A 62 -21.37 18.04 -7.89
CA THR A 62 -20.42 18.94 -8.56
C THR A 62 -20.13 20.16 -7.68
N GLY A 63 -21.17 20.77 -7.10
CA GLY A 63 -21.01 21.90 -6.18
C GLY A 63 -20.19 21.54 -4.95
N LEU A 64 -20.53 20.45 -4.26
CA LEU A 64 -19.79 19.99 -3.09
C LEU A 64 -18.34 19.60 -3.43
N SER A 65 -18.09 19.00 -4.60
CA SER A 65 -16.72 18.70 -5.04
C SER A 65 -15.89 19.96 -5.23
N ILE A 66 -16.45 20.98 -5.91
CA ILE A 66 -15.76 22.27 -6.11
C ILE A 66 -15.47 22.92 -4.75
N VAL A 67 -16.44 22.94 -3.83
CA VAL A 67 -16.26 23.51 -2.49
C VAL A 67 -15.16 22.79 -1.72
N LEU A 68 -15.14 21.45 -1.74
CA LEU A 68 -14.11 20.65 -1.06
C LEU A 68 -12.72 20.88 -1.66
N ILE A 69 -12.61 20.96 -2.99
CA ILE A 69 -11.34 21.25 -3.68
C ILE A 69 -10.86 22.65 -3.32
N MET A 70 -11.73 23.66 -3.38
CA MET A 70 -11.41 25.04 -3.03
C MET A 70 -11.00 25.17 -1.56
N ALA A 71 -11.71 24.48 -0.66
CA ALA A 71 -11.37 24.44 0.76
C ALA A 71 -10.00 23.79 0.98
N ALA A 72 -9.72 22.65 0.35
CA ALA A 72 -8.43 21.96 0.44
C ALA A 72 -7.29 22.85 -0.08
N PHE A 73 -7.44 23.48 -1.24
CA PHE A 73 -6.47 24.43 -1.78
C PHE A 73 -6.25 25.64 -0.87
N THR A 74 -7.33 26.21 -0.33
CA THR A 74 -7.25 27.37 0.55
C THR A 74 -6.55 27.02 1.86
N LEU A 75 -6.87 25.87 2.47
CA LEU A 75 -6.23 25.40 3.69
C LEU A 75 -4.76 25.07 3.46
N ALA A 76 -4.44 24.38 2.36
CA ALA A 76 -3.05 24.10 1.99
C ALA A 76 -2.26 25.41 1.80
N PHE A 77 -2.80 26.36 1.03
CA PHE A 77 -2.16 27.64 0.78
C PHE A 77 -1.96 28.48 2.06
N ARG A 78 -2.97 28.51 2.94
CA ARG A 78 -2.87 29.17 4.25
C ARG A 78 -1.84 28.47 5.15
N SER A 79 -1.79 27.15 5.17
CA SER A 79 -0.77 26.40 5.91
C SER A 79 0.64 26.64 5.36
N PHE A 80 0.81 26.78 4.05
CA PHE A 80 2.09 27.13 3.45
C PHE A 80 2.55 28.55 3.80
N ARG A 81 1.64 29.53 3.83
CA ARG A 81 2.01 30.91 4.18
C ARG A 81 2.13 31.14 5.68
N SER A 82 1.19 30.65 6.46
CA SER A 82 0.99 31.02 7.87
C SER A 82 1.02 29.84 8.84
N GLY A 83 1.29 28.62 8.38
CA GLY A 83 1.46 27.45 9.23
C GLY A 83 2.74 27.49 10.06
N THR A 84 2.79 26.67 11.11
CA THR A 84 4.01 26.47 11.90
C THR A 84 5.11 25.83 11.04
N ALA A 85 6.37 25.96 11.46
CA ALA A 85 7.51 25.38 10.72
C ALA A 85 7.34 23.88 10.45
N GLY A 86 6.78 23.13 11.41
CA GLY A 86 6.47 21.71 11.25
C GLY A 86 5.45 21.41 10.15
N VAL A 87 4.33 22.16 10.11
CA VAL A 87 3.29 21.96 9.08
C VAL A 87 3.85 22.27 7.69
N LYS A 88 4.61 23.36 7.55
CA LYS A 88 5.24 23.72 6.27
C LYS A 88 6.21 22.65 5.80
N ARG A 89 7.03 22.10 6.72
CA ARG A 89 7.97 21.01 6.42
C ARG A 89 7.23 19.78 5.91
N ILE A 90 6.22 19.30 6.63
CA ILE A 90 5.41 18.15 6.23
C ILE A 90 4.80 18.37 4.84
N LEU A 91 4.17 19.53 4.59
CA LEU A 91 3.58 19.79 3.27
C LEU A 91 4.63 19.84 2.15
N THR A 92 5.79 20.43 2.40
CA THR A 92 6.85 20.57 1.39
C THR A 92 7.53 19.23 1.08
N GLU A 93 7.68 18.36 2.08
CA GLU A 93 8.27 17.03 1.92
C GLU A 93 7.24 16.02 1.36
N SER A 94 6.01 16.02 1.86
CA SER A 94 4.99 15.05 1.49
C SER A 94 4.32 15.33 0.14
N ILE A 95 4.07 16.59 -0.26
CA ILE A 95 3.34 16.87 -1.51
C ILE A 95 4.07 16.30 -2.75
N PRO A 96 5.37 16.57 -2.96
CA PRO A 96 6.09 16.01 -4.10
C PRO A 96 6.10 14.48 -4.06
N LEU A 97 6.38 13.91 -2.88
CA LEU A 97 6.41 12.47 -2.66
C LEU A 97 5.06 11.82 -3.01
N LEU A 98 3.96 12.33 -2.45
CA LEU A 98 2.60 11.85 -2.69
C LEU A 98 2.16 12.02 -4.14
N THR A 99 2.63 13.07 -4.83
CA THR A 99 2.34 13.28 -6.24
C THR A 99 3.00 12.20 -7.09
N ILE A 100 4.27 11.89 -6.82
CA ILE A 100 5.02 10.86 -7.54
C ILE A 100 4.43 9.47 -7.23
N THR A 101 4.29 9.11 -5.96
CA THR A 101 3.77 7.81 -5.56
C THR A 101 2.32 7.63 -6.01
N GLY A 102 1.48 8.66 -5.85
CA GLY A 102 0.10 8.66 -6.34
C GLY A 102 0.02 8.46 -7.85
N THR A 103 0.93 9.04 -8.63
CA THR A 103 1.01 8.81 -10.08
C THR A 103 1.33 7.34 -10.39
N ILE A 104 2.30 6.74 -9.68
CA ILE A 104 2.65 5.31 -9.85
C ILE A 104 1.46 4.41 -9.47
N THR A 105 0.77 4.71 -8.37
CA THR A 105 -0.43 3.96 -7.94
C THR A 105 -1.57 4.08 -8.95
N ILE A 106 -1.74 5.24 -9.62
CA ILE A 106 -2.70 5.38 -10.72
C ILE A 106 -2.36 4.42 -11.86
N PHE A 107 -1.08 4.30 -12.24
CA PHE A 107 -0.67 3.32 -13.25
C PHE A 107 -0.98 1.88 -12.81
N ALA A 108 -0.75 1.53 -11.54
CA ALA A 108 -1.11 0.22 -11.01
C ALA A 108 -2.61 -0.07 -11.17
N GLY A 109 -3.46 0.92 -10.85
CA GLY A 109 -4.90 0.84 -11.02
C GLY A 109 -5.33 0.68 -12.48
N ILE A 110 -4.71 1.43 -13.41
CA ILE A 110 -4.96 1.31 -14.85
C ILE A 110 -4.61 -0.10 -15.34
N THR A 111 -3.46 -0.64 -14.92
CA THR A 111 -3.03 -2.00 -15.28
C THR A 111 -4.05 -3.06 -14.86
N VAL A 112 -4.62 -2.94 -13.67
CA VAL A 112 -5.72 -3.82 -13.21
C VAL A 112 -6.98 -3.60 -14.04
N GLN A 113 -7.34 -2.35 -14.31
CA GLN A 113 -8.56 -1.98 -15.03
C GLN A 113 -8.59 -2.55 -16.46
N GLU A 114 -7.44 -2.59 -17.15
CA GLU A 114 -7.35 -3.18 -18.50
C GLU A 114 -7.59 -4.70 -18.54
N ARG A 115 -7.61 -5.38 -17.39
CA ARG A 115 -7.90 -6.82 -17.29
C ARG A 115 -9.12 -7.09 -16.41
N LEU A 116 -9.93 -6.06 -16.14
CA LEU A 116 -11.06 -6.13 -15.22
C LEU A 116 -12.09 -7.18 -15.61
N GLU A 117 -12.30 -7.41 -16.91
CA GLU A 117 -13.22 -8.46 -17.40
C GLU A 117 -12.85 -9.85 -16.87
N GLY A 118 -11.56 -10.19 -16.82
CA GLY A 118 -11.08 -11.45 -16.23
C GLY A 118 -11.28 -11.52 -14.72
N PHE A 119 -11.12 -10.39 -14.01
CA PHE A 119 -11.40 -10.31 -12.57
C PHE A 119 -12.90 -10.42 -12.25
N LEU A 120 -13.78 -9.91 -13.12
CA LEU A 120 -15.22 -9.97 -12.95
C LEU A 120 -15.78 -11.38 -13.20
N ALA A 121 -15.15 -12.16 -14.07
CA ALA A 121 -15.50 -13.56 -14.28
C ALA A 121 -15.31 -14.41 -13.02
N LEU A 122 -14.34 -14.06 -12.18
CA LEU A 122 -13.99 -14.78 -10.96
C LEU A 122 -13.87 -13.80 -9.78
N PRO A 123 -14.98 -13.48 -9.08
CA PRO A 123 -15.00 -12.47 -8.01
C PRO A 123 -14.00 -12.72 -6.88
N ALA A 124 -13.60 -13.98 -6.66
CA ALA A 124 -12.54 -14.32 -5.71
C ALA A 124 -11.20 -13.60 -6.01
N LEU A 125 -10.91 -13.31 -7.28
CA LEU A 125 -9.70 -12.60 -7.69
C LEU A 125 -9.74 -11.11 -7.28
N LEU A 126 -10.94 -10.51 -7.22
CA LEU A 126 -11.13 -9.15 -6.70
C LEU A 126 -10.88 -9.10 -5.19
N ILE A 127 -11.23 -10.16 -4.45
CA ILE A 127 -10.95 -10.28 -3.02
C ILE A 127 -9.44 -10.47 -2.77
N LEU A 128 -8.74 -11.14 -3.70
CA LEU A 128 -7.29 -11.37 -3.60
C LEU A 128 -6.46 -10.10 -3.74
N LEU A 129 -6.90 -9.19 -4.59
CA LEU A 129 -6.08 -8.07 -5.05
C LEU A 129 -5.63 -7.13 -3.91
N PRO A 130 -6.53 -6.62 -3.03
CA PRO A 130 -6.10 -5.75 -1.93
C PRO A 130 -5.10 -6.38 -0.96
N PRO A 131 -5.35 -7.55 -0.34
CA PRO A 131 -4.39 -8.13 0.60
C PRO A 131 -3.08 -8.53 -0.08
N PHE A 132 -3.14 -8.95 -1.36
CA PHE A 132 -1.93 -9.30 -2.10
C PHE A 132 -1.00 -8.09 -2.31
N LEU A 133 -1.53 -6.95 -2.76
CA LEU A 133 -0.74 -5.74 -2.97
C LEU A 133 -0.24 -5.16 -1.64
N GLN A 134 -1.13 -5.08 -0.64
CA GLN A 134 -0.84 -4.58 0.69
C GLN A 134 0.34 -5.31 1.35
N GLU A 135 0.29 -6.65 1.35
CA GLU A 135 1.35 -7.46 1.96
C GLU A 135 2.66 -7.41 1.17
N GLY A 136 2.58 -7.27 -0.17
CA GLY A 136 3.75 -6.96 -0.99
C GLY A 136 4.46 -5.68 -0.56
N GLY A 137 3.68 -4.59 -0.44
CA GLY A 137 4.18 -3.30 0.03
C GLY A 137 4.72 -3.36 1.46
N ALA A 138 4.05 -4.09 2.36
CA ALA A 138 4.47 -4.26 3.75
C ALA A 138 5.82 -4.99 3.87
N LEU A 139 6.04 -6.07 3.10
CA LEU A 139 7.33 -6.77 3.05
C LEU A 139 8.46 -5.85 2.57
N GLY A 140 8.19 -5.03 1.55
CA GLY A 140 9.13 -4.02 1.07
C GLY A 140 9.45 -2.97 2.13
N GLY A 141 8.43 -2.47 2.85
CA GLY A 141 8.59 -1.50 3.93
C GLY A 141 9.41 -2.04 5.10
N VAL A 142 9.14 -3.28 5.54
CA VAL A 142 9.92 -3.96 6.59
C VAL A 142 11.38 -4.09 6.19
N LEU A 143 11.66 -4.49 4.96
CA LEU A 143 13.04 -4.59 4.47
C LEU A 143 13.70 -3.21 4.40
N SER A 144 12.98 -2.19 3.89
CA SER A 144 13.47 -0.80 3.84
C SER A 144 13.92 -0.32 5.21
N SER A 145 13.07 -0.46 6.23
CA SER A 145 13.37 0.00 7.59
C SER A 145 14.55 -0.74 8.21
N ARG A 146 14.66 -2.04 7.96
CA ARG A 146 15.82 -2.83 8.43
C ARG A 146 17.12 -2.39 7.74
N LEU A 147 17.07 -2.13 6.43
CA LEU A 147 18.24 -1.65 5.68
C LEU A 147 18.62 -0.23 6.09
N ALA A 148 17.65 0.67 6.25
CA ALA A 148 17.84 2.04 6.72
C ALA A 148 18.54 2.07 8.09
N SER A 149 18.06 1.27 9.03
CA SER A 149 18.66 1.13 10.36
C SER A 149 20.11 0.65 10.27
N ARG A 150 20.40 -0.35 9.42
CA ARG A 150 21.76 -0.86 9.24
C ARG A 150 22.70 0.14 8.56
N LEU A 151 22.20 0.92 7.60
CA LEU A 151 22.96 2.00 6.95
C LEU A 151 23.35 3.06 7.98
N HIS A 152 22.41 3.52 8.81
CA HIS A 152 22.66 4.53 9.84
C HIS A 152 23.59 4.03 10.96
N LEU A 153 23.52 2.75 11.32
CA LEU A 153 24.41 2.14 12.30
C LEU A 153 25.80 1.78 11.71
N GLY A 154 26.04 2.03 10.42
CA GLY A 154 27.30 1.66 9.74
C GLY A 154 27.51 0.15 9.59
N LEU A 155 26.46 -0.66 9.81
CA LEU A 155 26.48 -2.12 9.67
C LEU A 155 26.31 -2.59 8.21
N LEU A 156 25.85 -1.68 7.34
CA LEU A 156 25.73 -1.88 5.91
C LEU A 156 26.39 -0.70 5.19
N GLU A 157 27.30 -1.00 4.26
CA GLU A 157 27.87 0.04 3.40
C GLU A 157 26.96 0.28 2.18
N PRO A 158 26.78 1.55 1.75
CA PRO A 158 25.95 1.90 0.61
C PRO A 158 26.64 1.53 -0.72
N ARG A 159 26.70 0.24 -1.03
CA ARG A 159 27.32 -0.33 -2.25
C ARG A 159 26.26 -0.73 -3.27
N GLY A 160 26.59 -0.62 -4.57
CA GLY A 160 25.68 -1.00 -5.65
C GLY A 160 25.38 -2.50 -5.72
N ILE A 161 26.24 -3.34 -5.14
CA ILE A 161 26.06 -4.80 -5.07
C ILE A 161 25.72 -5.19 -3.62
N PRO A 162 24.65 -5.97 -3.38
CA PRO A 162 24.30 -6.46 -2.05
C PRO A 162 25.43 -7.23 -1.38
N THR A 163 25.72 -6.87 -0.12
CA THR A 163 26.65 -7.62 0.71
C THR A 163 25.99 -8.89 1.26
N LEU A 164 26.79 -9.86 1.72
CA LEU A 164 26.29 -11.10 2.33
C LEU A 164 25.34 -10.83 3.52
N SER A 165 25.56 -9.73 4.24
CA SER A 165 24.69 -9.29 5.34
C SER A 165 23.28 -8.92 4.86
N ALA A 166 23.16 -8.28 3.68
CA ALA A 166 21.87 -7.97 3.05
C ALA A 166 21.17 -9.22 2.53
N PHE A 167 21.91 -10.21 2.01
CA PHE A 167 21.34 -11.50 1.58
C PHE A 167 20.62 -12.25 2.70
N ARG A 168 21.07 -12.16 3.96
CA ARG A 168 20.34 -12.74 5.09
C ARG A 168 18.97 -12.11 5.28
N ASP A 169 18.87 -10.79 5.10
CA ASP A 169 17.58 -10.10 5.19
C ASP A 169 16.69 -10.47 4.00
N PHE A 170 17.26 -10.61 2.81
CA PHE A 170 16.51 -11.06 1.62
C PHE A 170 15.95 -12.47 1.79
N ALA A 171 16.75 -13.40 2.34
CA ALA A 171 16.30 -14.76 2.62
C ALA A 171 15.17 -14.79 3.65
N LEU A 172 15.23 -13.94 4.68
CA LEU A 172 14.14 -13.78 5.63
C LEU A 172 12.87 -13.28 4.94
N ILE A 173 12.97 -12.24 4.10
CA ILE A 173 11.82 -11.70 3.37
C ILE A 173 11.21 -12.74 2.43
N TYR A 174 12.01 -13.51 1.69
CA TYR A 174 11.49 -14.60 0.86
C TYR A 174 10.78 -15.69 1.69
N THR A 175 11.31 -16.02 2.86
CA THR A 175 10.70 -17.02 3.76
C THR A 175 9.34 -16.53 4.26
N PHE A 176 9.26 -15.26 4.68
CA PHE A 176 8.00 -14.64 5.08
C PHE A 176 7.03 -14.54 3.91
N ALA A 177 7.48 -14.08 2.74
CA ALA A 177 6.68 -13.97 1.53
C ALA A 177 6.05 -15.31 1.15
N ALA A 178 6.81 -16.41 1.18
CA ALA A 178 6.29 -17.74 0.89
C ALA A 178 5.11 -18.10 1.81
N GLY A 179 5.26 -17.92 3.13
CA GLY A 179 4.17 -18.20 4.08
C GLY A 179 2.96 -17.28 3.88
N VAL A 180 3.20 -15.97 3.74
CA VAL A 180 2.16 -14.95 3.61
C VAL A 180 1.36 -15.15 2.33
N PHE A 181 1.99 -15.32 1.17
CA PHE A 181 1.27 -15.47 -0.09
C PHE A 181 0.55 -16.81 -0.23
N LEU A 182 1.07 -17.89 0.36
CA LEU A 182 0.34 -19.16 0.48
C LEU A 182 -0.92 -18.98 1.34
N PHE A 183 -0.77 -18.31 2.49
CA PHE A 183 -1.87 -18.03 3.39
C PHE A 183 -2.94 -17.16 2.73
N ILE A 184 -2.56 -16.06 2.08
CA ILE A 184 -3.50 -15.17 1.39
C ILE A 184 -4.31 -15.93 0.34
N GLY A 185 -3.65 -16.72 -0.53
CA GLY A 185 -4.34 -17.48 -1.57
C GLY A 185 -5.37 -18.47 -1.00
N GLY A 186 -5.00 -19.17 0.07
CA GLY A 186 -5.89 -20.10 0.75
C GLY A 186 -7.04 -19.41 1.49
N ALA A 187 -6.73 -18.35 2.24
CA ALA A 187 -7.71 -17.58 3.02
C ALA A 187 -8.76 -16.93 2.11
N VAL A 188 -8.33 -16.33 0.99
CA VAL A 188 -9.24 -15.70 0.02
C VAL A 188 -10.16 -16.75 -0.61
N HIS A 189 -9.65 -17.94 -0.95
CA HIS A 189 -10.50 -19.01 -1.47
C HIS A 189 -11.58 -19.42 -0.45
N LEU A 190 -11.18 -19.67 0.80
CA LEU A 190 -12.11 -20.07 1.86
C LEU A 190 -13.17 -18.99 2.12
N LEU A 191 -12.76 -17.72 2.12
CA LEU A 191 -13.67 -16.59 2.28
C LEU A 191 -14.64 -16.48 1.10
N ALA A 192 -14.16 -16.61 -0.13
CA ALA A 192 -15.00 -16.55 -1.32
C ALA A 192 -16.03 -17.69 -1.35
N VAL A 193 -15.65 -18.90 -0.95
CA VAL A 193 -16.57 -20.04 -0.79
C VAL A 193 -17.61 -19.77 0.30
N ALA A 194 -17.20 -19.24 1.45
CA ALA A 194 -18.11 -18.87 2.53
C ALA A 194 -19.13 -17.80 2.11
N LEU A 195 -18.75 -16.92 1.19
CA LEU A 195 -19.62 -15.89 0.60
C LEU A 195 -20.43 -16.39 -0.61
N GLY A 196 -20.30 -17.65 -1.01
CA GLY A 196 -21.01 -18.24 -2.16
C GLY A 196 -20.54 -17.72 -3.52
N LEU A 197 -19.31 -17.19 -3.60
CA LEU A 197 -18.74 -16.62 -4.83
C LEU A 197 -18.06 -17.69 -5.69
N GLN A 198 -18.01 -17.44 -7.00
CA GLN A 198 -17.27 -18.30 -7.92
C GLN A 198 -15.75 -18.20 -7.68
N THR A 199 -15.08 -19.35 -7.65
CA THR A 199 -13.63 -19.43 -7.38
C THR A 199 -12.93 -20.39 -8.35
N PRO A 200 -11.63 -20.19 -8.65
CA PRO A 200 -10.84 -21.10 -9.49
C PRO A 200 -10.48 -22.45 -8.84
N GLY A 201 -10.87 -22.67 -7.59
CA GLY A 201 -10.43 -23.78 -6.74
C GLY A 201 -9.25 -23.43 -5.83
N PHE A 202 -9.12 -24.16 -4.71
CA PHE A 202 -8.16 -23.87 -3.64
C PHE A 202 -6.70 -23.90 -4.13
N PHE A 203 -6.30 -25.00 -4.79
CA PHE A 203 -4.91 -25.17 -5.25
C PHE A 203 -4.52 -24.15 -6.32
N THR A 204 -5.45 -23.80 -7.22
CA THR A 204 -5.24 -22.77 -8.23
C THR A 204 -5.05 -21.41 -7.57
N MET A 205 -5.86 -21.07 -6.57
CA MET A 205 -5.77 -19.78 -5.87
C MET A 205 -4.47 -19.63 -5.09
N VAL A 206 -4.08 -20.69 -4.36
CA VAL A 206 -2.80 -20.76 -3.66
C VAL A 206 -1.64 -20.69 -4.65
N GLY A 207 -1.73 -21.41 -5.78
CA GLY A 207 -0.70 -21.41 -6.83
C GLY A 207 -0.52 -20.03 -7.47
N VAL A 208 -1.61 -19.36 -7.82
CA VAL A 208 -1.59 -17.99 -8.38
C VAL A 208 -0.96 -17.01 -7.40
N SER A 209 -1.43 -17.01 -6.14
CA SER A 209 -0.91 -16.11 -5.11
C SER A 209 0.57 -16.36 -4.82
N ALA A 210 0.97 -17.63 -4.68
CA ALA A 210 2.36 -17.99 -4.41
C ALA A 210 3.29 -17.65 -5.58
N PHE A 211 2.87 -17.94 -6.82
CA PHE A 211 3.67 -17.66 -8.00
C PHE A 211 3.85 -16.15 -8.18
N ALA A 212 2.77 -15.38 -8.18
CA ALA A 212 2.84 -13.91 -8.20
C ALA A 212 3.65 -13.36 -7.02
N GLY A 213 3.49 -13.97 -5.84
CA GLY A 213 4.16 -13.59 -4.61
C GLY A 213 5.68 -13.68 -4.68
N VAL A 214 6.24 -14.63 -5.44
CA VAL A 214 7.70 -14.71 -5.66
C VAL A 214 8.20 -13.50 -6.44
N PHE A 215 7.49 -13.09 -7.50
CA PHE A 215 7.84 -11.89 -8.27
C PHE A 215 7.71 -10.62 -7.43
N VAL A 216 6.66 -10.53 -6.63
CA VAL A 216 6.45 -9.40 -5.70
C VAL A 216 7.55 -9.34 -4.65
N ALA A 217 7.93 -10.46 -4.03
CA ALA A 217 9.02 -10.50 -3.07
C ALA A 217 10.35 -10.07 -3.73
N THR A 218 10.60 -10.52 -4.95
CA THR A 218 11.77 -10.11 -5.73
C THR A 218 11.77 -8.60 -5.98
N ALA A 219 10.65 -8.06 -6.46
CA ALA A 219 10.46 -6.63 -6.68
C ALA A 219 10.67 -5.84 -5.38
N ALA A 220 10.01 -6.24 -4.29
CA ALA A 220 10.13 -5.60 -2.98
C ALA A 220 11.58 -5.58 -2.50
N ILE A 221 12.33 -6.68 -2.66
CA ILE A 221 13.76 -6.75 -2.31
C ILE A 221 14.60 -5.76 -3.10
N LEU A 222 14.43 -5.73 -4.42
CA LEU A 222 15.20 -4.84 -5.30
C LEU A 222 14.88 -3.38 -4.99
N VAL A 223 13.60 -3.02 -4.95
CA VAL A 223 13.17 -1.64 -4.72
C VAL A 223 13.56 -1.19 -3.30
N ALA A 224 13.42 -2.04 -2.28
CA ALA A 224 13.84 -1.69 -0.93
C ALA A 224 15.35 -1.50 -0.80
N TYR A 225 16.16 -2.39 -1.39
CA TYR A 225 17.62 -2.28 -1.33
C TYR A 225 18.14 -1.06 -2.07
N TYR A 226 17.78 -0.92 -3.35
CA TYR A 226 18.25 0.20 -4.16
C TYR A 226 17.62 1.52 -3.72
N GLY A 227 16.34 1.51 -3.36
CA GLY A 227 15.65 2.66 -2.77
C GLY A 227 16.36 3.15 -1.52
N SER A 228 16.64 2.27 -0.56
CA SER A 228 17.32 2.65 0.69
C SER A 228 18.71 3.24 0.43
N ILE A 229 19.49 2.67 -0.50
CA ILE A 229 20.83 3.18 -0.83
C ILE A 229 20.77 4.53 -1.55
N VAL A 230 19.86 4.70 -2.51
CA VAL A 230 19.71 5.96 -3.25
C VAL A 230 19.27 7.06 -2.29
N THR A 231 18.26 6.81 -1.47
CA THR A 231 17.76 7.77 -0.49
C THR A 231 18.86 8.14 0.51
N TYR A 232 19.59 7.15 1.03
CA TYR A 232 20.75 7.40 1.92
C TYR A 232 21.86 8.23 1.24
N ARG A 233 22.21 7.93 -0.02
CA ARG A 233 23.24 8.68 -0.77
C ARG A 233 22.83 10.12 -1.07
N LEU A 234 21.53 10.39 -1.18
CA LEU A 234 20.99 11.72 -1.37
C LEU A 234 20.86 12.51 -0.05
N GLY A 235 21.24 11.92 1.09
CA GLY A 235 21.08 12.52 2.42
C GLY A 235 19.62 12.61 2.87
N LEU A 236 18.74 11.85 2.22
CA LEU A 236 17.33 11.74 2.53
C LEU A 236 17.15 10.58 3.51
N ASP A 237 16.12 10.66 4.35
CA ASP A 237 15.79 9.57 5.28
C ASP A 237 15.08 8.43 4.52
N PRO A 238 15.70 7.22 4.42
CA PRO A 238 15.10 6.06 3.78
C PRO A 238 13.78 5.62 4.40
N ASP A 239 13.53 5.92 5.67
CA ASP A 239 12.28 5.52 6.33
C ASP A 239 11.14 6.48 5.97
N THR A 240 11.42 7.79 5.96
CA THR A 240 10.41 8.81 5.65
C THR A 240 10.03 8.85 4.16
N GLN A 241 11.00 8.67 3.27
CA GLN A 241 10.79 8.82 1.83
C GLN A 241 10.84 7.50 1.06
N GLY A 242 11.57 6.50 1.55
CA GLY A 242 11.72 5.22 0.88
C GLY A 242 10.46 4.37 0.95
N ILE A 243 9.79 4.30 2.12
CA ILE A 243 8.60 3.45 2.30
C ILE A 243 7.50 3.79 1.29
N PRO A 244 7.06 5.06 1.11
CA PRO A 244 6.00 5.37 0.14
C PRO A 244 6.38 5.04 -1.32
N ILE A 245 7.65 5.23 -1.69
CA ILE A 245 8.15 4.90 -3.02
C ILE A 245 8.14 3.39 -3.23
N ILE A 246 8.60 2.63 -2.23
CA ILE A 246 8.64 1.17 -2.27
C ILE A 246 7.23 0.63 -2.39
N THR A 247 6.29 1.08 -1.55
CA THR A 247 4.90 0.63 -1.59
C THR A 247 4.28 0.91 -2.96
N ALA A 248 4.35 2.13 -3.47
CA ALA A 248 3.74 2.46 -4.77
C ALA A 248 4.36 1.65 -5.94
N THR A 249 5.68 1.44 -5.90
CA THR A 249 6.37 0.65 -6.95
C THR A 249 6.00 -0.83 -6.85
N VAL A 250 5.94 -1.38 -5.63
CA VAL A 250 5.56 -2.76 -5.39
C VAL A 250 4.08 -2.99 -5.70
N ASP A 251 3.20 -2.01 -5.50
CA ASP A 251 1.79 -2.10 -5.91
C ASP A 251 1.67 -2.25 -7.43
N LEU A 252 2.41 -1.44 -8.20
CA LEU A 252 2.45 -1.54 -9.67
C LEU A 252 3.01 -2.89 -10.13
N LEU A 253 4.18 -3.27 -9.61
CA LEU A 253 4.83 -4.52 -9.98
C LEU A 253 4.03 -5.74 -9.50
N GLY A 254 3.32 -5.62 -8.38
CA GLY A 254 2.44 -6.65 -7.84
C GLY A 254 1.19 -6.83 -8.66
N ALA A 255 0.56 -5.76 -9.12
CA ALA A 255 -0.56 -5.84 -10.04
C ALA A 255 -0.16 -6.56 -11.34
N ILE A 256 0.99 -6.20 -11.91
CA ILE A 256 1.56 -6.85 -13.10
C ILE A 256 1.85 -8.33 -12.83
N SER A 257 2.51 -8.64 -11.71
CA SER A 257 2.86 -10.02 -11.33
C SER A 257 1.64 -10.90 -11.14
N LEU A 258 0.58 -10.37 -10.53
CA LEU A 258 -0.68 -11.06 -10.35
C LEU A 258 -1.34 -11.35 -11.71
N ILE A 259 -1.41 -10.36 -12.60
CA ILE A 259 -1.96 -10.53 -13.95
C ILE A 259 -1.17 -11.58 -14.75
N ILE A 260 0.16 -11.53 -14.72
CA ILE A 260 1.02 -12.54 -15.38
C ILE A 260 0.70 -13.94 -14.82
N SER A 261 0.56 -14.06 -13.51
CA SER A 261 0.18 -15.32 -12.88
C SER A 261 -1.19 -15.81 -13.33
N LEU A 262 -2.18 -14.92 -13.47
CA LEU A 262 -3.51 -15.29 -13.94
C LEU A 262 -3.49 -15.80 -15.38
N ILE A 263 -2.69 -15.17 -16.25
CA ILE A 263 -2.51 -15.60 -17.64
C ILE A 263 -1.87 -17.00 -17.68
N ILE A 264 -0.82 -17.24 -16.91
CA ILE A 264 -0.10 -18.52 -16.87
C ILE A 264 -1.01 -19.66 -16.39
N PHE A 265 -1.86 -19.39 -15.40
CA PHE A 265 -2.82 -20.36 -14.87
C PHE A 265 -4.09 -20.49 -15.73
N GLY A 266 -4.18 -19.78 -16.86
CA GLY A 266 -5.31 -19.87 -17.80
C GLY A 266 -6.61 -19.25 -17.28
N LEU A 267 -6.53 -18.29 -16.36
CA LEU A 267 -7.68 -17.63 -15.73
C LEU A 267 -8.02 -16.27 -16.36
N ALA A 268 -7.11 -15.71 -17.16
CA ALA A 268 -7.26 -14.40 -17.80
C ALA A 268 -6.95 -14.48 -19.31
N GLY A 269 -7.68 -15.36 -20.01
CA GLY A 269 -7.63 -15.56 -21.46
C GLY A 269 -8.98 -15.32 -22.11
#